data_AF-A0A4Y3KUF4-F1
#
_entry.id   AF-A0A4Y3KUF4-F1
#
_cell.length_a   1.000
_cell.length_b   1.000
_cell.length_c   1.000
_cell.angle_alpha   90.00
_cell.angle_beta   90.00
_cell.angle_gamma   90.00
#
_symmetry.space_group_name_H-M   'P 1'
#
loop_
_entity.id
_entity.type
_entity.pdbx_description
1 polymer ?
#
loop_
_entity_poly.entity_id
_entity_poly.type
_entity_poly.pdbx_seq_one_letter_code
_entity_poly.pdbx_strand_id
1 'polypeptide(L)'
;MISNRTKARLGVLVPLVALVVVCVAARSTTSRAAAQLAGGDTAAASATLASLGWLVWVPVLVLVPSVAFAMWAQVSVTAPLRRTGEFLRLVHSGDLTGRMEALSNDELGQMGTALNGTVDWMATTVRTLRTSAGALRQAADRLTGVSSSMTAAAGTTATQLDIVDEAARGVTADAQTVAAGADQMRQAINEISHNAGQAALIADDAVRAASAAQETVGRLGDASAEIGQVIKLITSIAEQTNLLALNATIEAARAGEAGKGFAVVASEVKELARETATATESITAQVGSIQSQTGRAATELASVTDVIRTISEYQASISAAVEEQSATTAHMSRAVAGAAAGSERIASSISSVRAAAREAQDGAAATDSAAREMRELSGELLSMVSTIKA
;
A
#
# COMPACT_ATOMS: atom_id res chain seq x y z
N MET A 1 3.72 -65.07 50.75
CA MET A 1 2.91 -64.03 51.40
C MET A 1 2.25 -64.61 52.65
N ILE A 2 2.91 -64.52 53.80
CA ILE A 2 2.29 -64.83 55.09
C ILE A 2 1.56 -63.56 55.53
N SER A 3 0.23 -63.62 55.66
CA SER A 3 -0.63 -62.48 56.01
C SER A 3 -0.13 -61.76 57.27
N ASN A 4 -0.20 -60.43 57.28
CA ASN A 4 0.25 -59.62 58.42
C ASN A 4 -0.59 -59.89 59.69
N ARG A 5 -1.79 -60.48 59.55
CA ARG A 5 -2.57 -61.04 60.66
C ARG A 5 -1.84 -62.20 61.35
N THR A 6 -1.03 -62.96 60.63
CA THR A 6 -0.27 -64.10 61.18
C THR A 6 0.95 -63.64 61.97
N LYS A 7 1.62 -62.54 61.60
CA LYS A 7 2.74 -61.96 62.38
C LYS A 7 2.26 -61.27 63.67
N ALA A 8 1.13 -60.58 63.64
CA ALA A 8 0.50 -60.04 64.85
C ALA A 8 0.02 -61.18 65.79
N ARG A 9 -0.54 -62.27 65.23
CA ARG A 9 -0.85 -63.48 66.01
C ARG A 9 0.40 -64.13 66.58
N LEU A 10 1.52 -64.18 65.84
CA LEU A 10 2.80 -64.71 66.32
C LEU A 10 3.38 -63.89 67.49
N GLY A 11 3.30 -62.55 67.42
CA GLY A 11 3.76 -61.66 68.48
C GLY A 11 2.96 -61.78 69.79
N VAL A 12 1.69 -62.18 69.71
CA VAL A 12 0.83 -62.47 70.89
C VAL A 12 0.98 -63.94 71.34
N LEU A 13 1.34 -64.86 70.44
CA LEU A 13 1.52 -66.28 70.75
C LEU A 13 2.78 -66.55 71.59
N VAL A 14 3.89 -65.88 71.32
CA VAL A 14 5.15 -66.04 72.07
C VAL A 14 4.99 -65.75 73.58
N PRO A 15 4.37 -64.62 74.01
CA PRO A 15 4.14 -64.37 75.44
C PRO A 15 3.10 -65.32 76.04
N LEU A 16 2.10 -65.77 75.28
CA LEU A 16 1.12 -66.78 75.73
C LEU A 16 1.77 -68.14 76.00
N VAL A 17 2.70 -68.57 75.15
CA VAL A 17 3.48 -69.80 75.36
C VAL A 17 4.40 -69.67 76.56
N ALA A 18 5.06 -68.52 76.75
CA ALA A 18 5.87 -68.25 77.93
C ALA A 18 5.03 -68.26 79.23
N LEU A 19 3.81 -67.70 79.21
CA LEU A 19 2.87 -67.74 80.34
C LEU A 19 2.44 -69.18 80.67
N VAL A 20 2.17 -70.01 79.66
CA VAL A 20 1.83 -71.44 79.86
C VAL A 20 3.01 -72.22 80.44
N VAL A 21 4.24 -71.98 79.97
CA VAL A 21 5.45 -72.62 80.51
C VAL A 21 5.68 -72.23 81.97
N VAL A 22 5.50 -70.95 82.33
CA VAL A 22 5.58 -70.47 83.73
C VAL A 22 4.48 -71.09 84.59
N CYS A 23 3.24 -71.18 84.10
CA CYS A 23 2.15 -71.83 84.82
C CYS A 23 2.39 -73.33 85.02
N VAL A 24 2.96 -74.03 84.03
CA VAL A 24 3.32 -75.46 84.13
C VAL A 24 4.49 -75.65 85.11
N ALA A 25 5.51 -74.79 85.06
CA ALA A 25 6.62 -74.81 86.01
C ALA A 25 6.13 -74.58 87.45
N ALA A 26 5.27 -73.57 87.66
CA ALA A 26 4.64 -73.28 88.94
C ALA A 26 3.79 -74.46 89.47
N ARG A 27 3.07 -75.17 88.58
CA ARG A 27 2.29 -76.38 88.92
C ARG A 27 3.17 -77.58 89.27
N SER A 28 4.37 -77.68 88.68
CA SER A 28 5.34 -78.75 89.00
C SER A 28 6.06 -78.52 90.33
N THR A 29 6.25 -77.26 90.75
CA THR A 29 6.80 -76.92 92.06
C THR A 29 5.78 -77.06 93.18
N THR A 30 4.49 -76.78 92.94
CA THR A 30 3.43 -77.00 93.93
C THR A 30 3.18 -78.48 94.20
N SER A 31 3.32 -79.37 93.21
CA SER A 31 3.19 -80.82 93.44
C SER A 31 4.36 -81.40 94.25
N ARG A 32 5.59 -80.88 94.06
CA ARG A 32 6.76 -81.27 94.86
C ARG A 32 6.68 -80.77 96.31
N ALA A 33 6.16 -79.56 96.53
CA ALA A 33 5.95 -79.01 97.88
C ALA A 33 4.83 -79.74 98.65
N ALA A 34 3.74 -80.14 97.97
CA ALA A 34 2.67 -80.92 98.57
C ALA A 34 3.12 -82.32 99.05
N ALA A 35 4.14 -82.92 98.42
CA ALA A 35 4.70 -84.21 98.82
C ALA A 35 5.60 -84.15 100.07
N GLN A 36 6.15 -82.98 100.43
CA GLN A 36 6.98 -82.81 101.63
C GLN A 36 6.19 -82.45 102.91
N LEU A 37 4.88 -82.15 102.80
CA LEU A 37 4.03 -81.69 103.91
C LEU A 37 3.30 -82.82 104.68
N ALA A 38 3.66 -84.08 104.47
CA ALA A 38 3.04 -85.23 105.17
C ALA A 38 3.64 -85.54 106.56
N GLY A 39 4.60 -84.76 107.06
CA GLY A 39 5.17 -84.96 108.39
C GLY A 39 5.77 -83.70 109.02
N GLY A 40 5.05 -83.12 109.98
CA GLY A 40 5.59 -82.20 111.00
C GLY A 40 5.67 -80.69 110.65
N ASP A 41 5.14 -79.87 111.56
CA ASP A 41 5.21 -78.39 111.67
C ASP A 41 4.37 -77.49 110.74
N THR A 42 3.23 -77.06 111.29
CA THR A 42 2.22 -76.16 110.70
C THR A 42 2.64 -74.68 110.60
N ALA A 43 3.86 -74.30 111.03
CA ALA A 43 4.38 -72.94 110.90
C ALA A 43 5.19 -72.71 109.60
N ALA A 44 5.75 -73.77 108.98
CA ALA A 44 6.54 -73.68 107.75
C ALA A 44 5.69 -73.75 106.45
N ALA A 45 4.43 -74.22 106.56
CA ALA A 45 3.52 -74.39 105.43
C ALA A 45 2.96 -73.07 104.86
N SER A 46 2.81 -72.03 105.69
CA SER A 46 2.31 -70.72 105.25
C SER A 46 3.37 -69.89 104.52
N ALA A 47 4.65 -70.03 104.89
CA ALA A 47 5.76 -69.32 104.25
C ALA A 47 6.09 -69.85 102.85
N THR A 48 5.98 -71.17 102.63
CA THR A 48 6.22 -71.80 101.33
C THR A 48 5.12 -71.48 100.32
N LEU A 49 3.84 -71.47 100.73
CA LEU A 49 2.72 -71.04 99.88
C LEU A 49 2.77 -69.54 99.54
N ALA A 50 3.18 -68.67 100.48
CA ALA A 50 3.32 -67.24 100.23
C ALA A 50 4.46 -66.92 99.23
N SER A 51 5.60 -67.63 99.32
CA SER A 51 6.74 -67.44 98.41
C SER A 51 6.48 -67.94 96.96
N LEU A 52 5.60 -68.92 96.77
CA LEU A 52 5.19 -69.43 95.45
C LEU A 52 4.26 -68.49 94.69
N GLY A 53 3.46 -67.68 95.40
CA GLY A 53 2.62 -66.64 94.77
C GLY A 53 3.46 -65.63 93.99
N TRP A 54 4.64 -65.27 94.49
CA TRP A 54 5.56 -64.35 93.81
C TRP A 54 6.09 -64.90 92.49
N LEU A 55 6.24 -66.23 92.36
CA LEU A 55 6.79 -66.87 91.15
C LEU A 55 5.81 -66.85 89.96
N VAL A 56 4.50 -66.75 90.23
CA VAL A 56 3.46 -66.61 89.20
C VAL A 56 3.09 -65.15 88.96
N TRP A 57 2.95 -64.36 90.03
CA TRP A 57 2.49 -62.98 89.91
C TRP A 57 3.55 -62.04 89.34
N VAL A 58 4.85 -62.24 89.60
CA VAL A 58 5.92 -61.40 89.03
C VAL A 58 5.97 -61.48 87.49
N PRO A 59 6.03 -62.67 86.86
CA PRO A 59 6.01 -62.75 85.40
C PRO A 59 4.69 -62.26 84.80
N VAL A 60 3.54 -62.48 85.45
CA VAL A 60 2.25 -61.91 85.01
C VAL A 60 2.28 -60.38 85.04
N LEU A 61 2.81 -59.79 86.12
CA LEU A 61 2.92 -58.35 86.33
C LEU A 61 3.93 -57.68 85.41
N VAL A 62 4.84 -58.42 84.79
CA VAL A 62 5.74 -57.91 83.74
C VAL A 62 5.16 -58.17 82.33
N LEU A 63 4.65 -59.38 82.10
CA LEU A 63 4.21 -59.81 80.77
C LEU A 63 2.93 -59.10 80.32
N VAL A 64 1.95 -58.94 81.20
CA VAL A 64 0.68 -58.26 80.86
C VAL A 64 0.91 -56.80 80.46
N PRO A 65 1.62 -55.95 81.24
CA PRO A 65 1.91 -54.59 80.80
C PRO A 65 2.87 -54.54 79.61
N SER A 66 3.77 -55.52 79.43
CA SER A 66 4.61 -55.59 78.23
C SER A 66 3.80 -55.88 76.96
N VAL A 67 2.85 -56.80 77.03
CA VAL A 67 1.93 -57.11 75.90
C VAL A 67 0.96 -55.94 75.68
N ALA A 68 0.44 -55.33 76.75
CA ALA A 68 -0.41 -54.14 76.66
C ALA A 68 0.35 -52.95 76.04
N PHE A 69 1.62 -52.73 76.42
CA PHE A 69 2.48 -51.71 75.83
C PHE A 69 2.81 -52.01 74.37
N ALA A 70 3.09 -53.27 74.02
CA ALA A 70 3.32 -53.68 72.63
C ALA A 70 2.05 -53.51 71.76
N MET A 71 0.87 -53.85 72.28
CA MET A 71 -0.41 -53.61 71.60
C MET A 71 -0.73 -52.11 71.50
N TRP A 72 -0.47 -51.34 72.56
CA TRP A 72 -0.59 -49.89 72.56
C TRP A 72 0.35 -49.28 71.50
N ALA A 73 1.65 -49.54 71.54
CA ALA A 73 2.63 -49.05 70.57
C ALA A 73 2.33 -49.53 69.13
N GLN A 74 1.76 -50.73 68.96
CA GLN A 74 1.33 -51.20 67.64
C GLN A 74 0.14 -50.40 67.10
N VAL A 75 -0.81 -50.01 67.94
CA VAL A 75 -2.00 -49.24 67.54
C VAL A 75 -1.71 -47.73 67.50
N SER A 76 -0.93 -47.19 68.43
CA SER A 76 -0.66 -45.76 68.58
C SER A 76 0.49 -45.24 67.71
N VAL A 77 1.51 -46.06 67.44
CA VAL A 77 2.72 -45.61 66.70
C VAL A 77 2.92 -46.39 65.40
N THR A 78 2.94 -47.72 65.49
CA THR A 78 3.41 -48.58 64.39
C THR A 78 2.40 -48.66 63.24
N ALA A 79 1.09 -48.73 63.54
CA ALA A 79 0.04 -48.75 62.54
C ALA A 79 -0.12 -47.40 61.81
N PRO A 80 -0.15 -46.23 62.48
CA PRO A 80 -0.13 -44.93 61.83
C PRO A 80 1.10 -44.72 60.94
N LEU A 81 2.31 -45.04 61.42
CA LEU A 81 3.54 -44.91 60.61
C LEU A 81 3.51 -45.78 59.34
N ARG A 82 2.97 -47.00 59.43
CA ARG A 82 2.81 -47.87 58.26
C ARG A 82 1.84 -47.26 57.24
N ARG A 83 0.73 -46.67 57.71
CA ARG A 83 -0.24 -45.97 56.84
C ARG A 83 0.39 -44.76 56.16
N THR A 84 1.19 -43.97 56.88
CA THR A 84 1.97 -42.87 56.28
C THR A 84 2.95 -43.39 55.22
N GLY A 85 3.64 -44.50 55.48
CA GLY A 85 4.52 -45.13 54.50
C GLY A 85 3.78 -45.67 53.26
N GLU A 86 2.59 -46.26 53.44
CA GLU A 86 1.72 -46.68 52.34
C GLU A 86 1.21 -45.48 51.53
N PHE A 87 0.85 -44.38 52.20
CA PHE A 87 0.42 -43.14 51.54
C PHE A 87 1.55 -42.48 50.75
N LEU A 88 2.77 -42.41 51.31
CA LEU A 88 3.94 -41.90 50.59
C LEU A 88 4.27 -42.74 49.34
N ARG A 89 3.98 -44.04 49.35
CA ARG A 89 4.11 -44.89 48.15
C ARG A 89 3.08 -44.53 47.08
N LEU A 90 1.85 -44.19 47.48
CA LEU A 90 0.82 -43.69 46.56
C LEU A 90 1.25 -42.35 45.94
N VAL A 91 1.72 -41.41 46.77
CA VAL A 91 2.25 -40.12 46.31
C VAL A 91 3.46 -40.30 45.39
N HIS A 92 4.38 -41.23 45.71
CA HIS A 92 5.52 -41.57 44.86
C HIS A 92 5.09 -42.16 43.51
N SER A 93 4.00 -42.93 43.47
CA SER A 93 3.43 -43.45 42.22
C SER A 93 2.68 -42.41 41.39
N GLY A 94 2.63 -41.15 41.85
CA GLY A 94 1.95 -40.05 41.17
C GLY A 94 0.47 -39.95 41.49
N ASP A 95 -0.09 -40.75 42.41
CA ASP A 95 -1.48 -40.62 42.85
C ASP A 95 -1.58 -39.62 44.01
N LEU A 96 -2.02 -38.39 43.69
CA LEU A 96 -2.24 -37.29 44.61
C LEU A 96 -3.71 -37.15 45.02
N THR A 97 -4.57 -38.13 44.69
CA THR A 97 -6.01 -38.10 45.03
C THR A 97 -6.32 -38.64 46.41
N GLY A 98 -5.43 -39.48 46.97
CA GLY A 98 -5.59 -40.03 48.32
C GLY A 98 -5.41 -38.97 49.41
N ARG A 99 -6.04 -39.19 50.58
CA ARG A 99 -5.85 -38.36 51.77
C ARG A 99 -5.63 -39.26 52.98
N MET A 100 -4.84 -38.80 53.93
CA MET A 100 -4.72 -39.47 55.23
C MET A 100 -5.82 -38.96 56.17
N GLU A 101 -6.55 -39.89 56.77
CA GLU A 101 -7.52 -39.59 57.81
C GLU A 101 -6.79 -39.19 59.11
N ALA A 102 -7.23 -38.11 59.76
CA ALA A 102 -6.67 -37.66 61.03
C ALA A 102 -7.15 -38.58 62.18
N LEU A 103 -6.36 -39.60 62.51
CA LEU A 103 -6.72 -40.61 63.50
C LEU A 103 -6.22 -40.31 64.93
N SER A 104 -5.41 -39.26 65.13
CA SER A 104 -4.83 -38.90 66.43
C SER A 104 -4.54 -37.39 66.51
N ASN A 105 -4.56 -36.82 67.71
CA ASN A 105 -4.26 -35.40 68.00
C ASN A 105 -2.79 -35.18 68.43
N ASP A 106 -1.93 -36.14 68.12
CA ASP A 106 -0.50 -36.13 68.45
C ASP A 106 0.36 -35.63 67.26
N GLU A 107 1.68 -35.77 67.39
CA GLU A 107 2.66 -35.41 66.35
C GLU A 107 2.45 -36.21 65.05
N LEU A 108 1.93 -37.43 65.11
CA LEU A 108 1.63 -38.25 63.92
C LEU A 108 0.40 -37.72 63.19
N GLY A 109 -0.60 -37.24 63.94
CA GLY A 109 -1.74 -36.48 63.41
C GLY A 109 -1.33 -35.18 62.71
N GLN A 110 -0.44 -34.40 63.33
CA GLN A 110 0.11 -33.17 62.74
C GLN A 110 0.91 -33.45 61.47
N MET A 111 1.76 -34.47 61.47
CA MET A 111 2.49 -34.93 60.29
C MET A 111 1.52 -35.33 59.17
N GLY A 112 0.38 -35.93 59.52
CA GLY A 112 -0.61 -36.32 58.54
C GLY A 112 -1.34 -35.16 57.88
N THR A 113 -1.70 -34.15 58.67
CA THR A 113 -2.27 -32.89 58.15
C THR A 113 -1.26 -32.13 57.28
N ALA A 114 0.00 -32.04 57.70
CA ALA A 114 1.06 -31.39 56.91
C ALA A 114 1.32 -32.12 55.58
N LEU A 115 1.29 -33.46 55.58
CA LEU A 115 1.44 -34.26 54.38
C LEU A 115 0.24 -34.12 53.43
N ASN A 116 -0.99 -34.06 53.95
CA ASN A 116 -2.17 -33.73 53.15
C ASN A 116 -2.03 -32.34 52.50
N GLY A 117 -1.59 -31.32 53.24
CA GLY A 117 -1.33 -29.98 52.70
C GLY A 117 -0.25 -29.97 51.61
N THR A 118 0.79 -30.81 51.75
CA THR A 118 1.82 -31.00 50.72
C THR A 118 1.25 -31.62 49.46
N VAL A 119 0.40 -32.66 49.59
CA VAL A 119 -0.28 -33.32 48.46
C VAL A 119 -1.25 -32.36 47.77
N ASP A 120 -2.01 -31.56 48.52
CA ASP A 120 -2.90 -30.53 47.97
C ASP A 120 -2.13 -29.47 47.16
N TRP A 121 -1.00 -29.01 47.70
CA TRP A 121 -0.10 -28.08 47.00
C TRP A 121 0.48 -28.70 45.73
N MET A 122 1.00 -29.93 45.80
CA MET A 122 1.52 -30.66 44.62
C MET A 122 0.43 -30.85 43.56
N ALA A 123 -0.77 -31.26 43.97
CA ALA A 123 -1.89 -31.48 43.06
C ALA A 123 -2.33 -30.16 42.39
N THR A 124 -2.33 -29.06 43.14
CA THR A 124 -2.61 -27.72 42.59
C THR A 124 -1.53 -27.29 41.60
N THR A 125 -0.25 -27.45 41.93
CA THR A 125 0.87 -27.15 41.03
C THR A 125 0.78 -27.96 39.73
N VAL A 126 0.48 -29.26 39.82
CA VAL A 126 0.27 -30.13 38.66
C VAL A 126 -0.89 -29.66 37.77
N ARG A 127 -2.03 -29.30 38.37
CA ARG A 127 -3.18 -28.77 37.60
C ARG A 127 -2.84 -27.44 36.92
N THR A 128 -2.14 -26.54 37.61
CA THR A 128 -1.68 -25.28 37.02
C THR A 128 -0.71 -25.53 35.87
N LEU A 129 0.28 -26.43 36.04
CA LEU A 129 1.20 -26.81 34.95
C LEU A 129 0.45 -27.35 33.73
N ARG A 130 -0.55 -28.22 33.93
CA ARG A 130 -1.37 -28.77 32.83
C ARG A 130 -2.11 -27.66 32.08
N THR A 131 -2.74 -26.73 32.81
CA THR A 131 -3.44 -25.58 32.21
C THR A 131 -2.48 -24.66 31.47
N SER A 132 -1.33 -24.33 32.06
CA SER A 132 -0.29 -23.49 31.45
C SER A 132 0.30 -24.13 30.18
N ALA A 133 0.57 -25.44 30.19
CA ALA A 133 1.05 -26.15 29.01
C ALA A 133 -0.01 -26.18 27.90
N GLY A 134 -1.30 -26.36 28.25
CA GLY A 134 -2.41 -26.24 27.30
C GLY A 134 -2.51 -24.83 26.68
N ALA A 135 -2.35 -23.79 27.49
CA ALA A 135 -2.32 -22.40 27.01
C ALA A 135 -1.11 -22.12 26.11
N LEU A 136 0.07 -22.66 26.45
CA LEU A 136 1.28 -22.54 25.63
C LEU A 136 1.09 -23.18 24.25
N ARG A 137 0.50 -24.38 24.20
CA ARG A 137 0.17 -25.05 22.94
C ARG A 137 -0.77 -24.21 22.07
N GLN A 138 -1.84 -23.67 22.67
CA GLN A 138 -2.78 -22.82 21.95
C GLN A 138 -2.13 -21.53 21.44
N ALA A 139 -1.25 -20.91 22.24
CA ALA A 139 -0.50 -19.73 21.80
C ALA A 139 0.41 -20.05 20.61
N ALA A 140 1.06 -21.22 20.63
CA ALA A 140 1.91 -21.68 19.54
C ALA A 140 1.12 -22.00 18.25
N ASP A 141 -0.08 -22.60 18.37
CA ASP A 141 -0.98 -22.79 17.22
C ASP A 141 -1.39 -21.45 16.59
N ARG A 142 -1.69 -20.43 17.42
CA ARG A 142 -1.98 -19.07 16.95
C ARG A 142 -0.79 -18.43 16.25
N LEU A 143 0.43 -18.56 16.79
CA LEU A 143 1.65 -18.03 16.17
C LEU A 143 1.92 -18.68 14.81
N THR A 144 1.69 -19.99 14.68
CA THR A 144 1.77 -20.72 13.40
C THR A 144 0.79 -20.13 12.37
N GLY A 145 -0.46 -19.88 12.78
CA GLY A 145 -1.48 -19.23 11.95
C GLY A 145 -1.10 -17.81 11.50
N VAL A 146 -0.60 -16.98 12.43
CA VAL A 146 -0.11 -15.62 12.13
C VAL A 146 1.07 -15.65 11.16
N SER A 147 2.05 -16.54 11.39
CA SER A 147 3.21 -16.70 10.52
C SER A 147 2.82 -17.10 9.08
N SER A 148 1.92 -18.08 8.93
CA SER A 148 1.42 -18.48 7.60
C SER A 148 0.74 -17.32 6.87
N SER A 149 -0.06 -16.53 7.59
CA SER A 149 -0.75 -15.36 7.03
C SER A 149 0.23 -14.27 6.63
N MET A 150 1.27 -14.04 7.44
CA MET A 150 2.33 -13.07 7.15
C MET A 150 3.16 -13.49 5.93
N THR A 151 3.48 -14.78 5.79
CA THR A 151 4.17 -15.32 4.60
C THR A 151 3.34 -15.12 3.34
N ALA A 152 2.03 -15.41 3.40
CA ALA A 152 1.14 -15.21 2.26
C ALA A 152 0.98 -13.72 1.89
N ALA A 153 0.89 -12.84 2.89
CA ALA A 153 0.84 -11.40 2.69
C ALA A 153 2.13 -10.87 2.05
N ALA A 154 3.29 -11.26 2.56
CA ALA A 154 4.59 -10.89 2.00
C ALA A 154 4.76 -11.38 0.55
N GLY A 155 4.34 -12.61 0.25
CA GLY A 155 4.34 -13.15 -1.11
C GLY A 155 3.42 -12.37 -2.06
N THR A 156 2.22 -12.00 -1.60
CA THR A 156 1.29 -11.17 -2.38
C THR A 156 1.87 -9.78 -2.63
N THR A 157 2.49 -9.17 -1.61
CA THR A 157 3.22 -7.89 -1.77
C THR A 157 4.32 -8.01 -2.81
N ALA A 158 5.11 -9.08 -2.80
CA ALA A 158 6.17 -9.29 -3.80
C ALA A 158 5.62 -9.33 -5.23
N THR A 159 4.54 -10.09 -5.48
CA THR A 159 3.89 -10.13 -6.80
C THR A 159 3.34 -8.77 -7.21
N GLN A 160 2.73 -8.03 -6.29
CA GLN A 160 2.21 -6.69 -6.57
C GLN A 160 3.33 -5.71 -6.93
N LEU A 161 4.48 -5.82 -6.26
CA LEU A 161 5.64 -4.98 -6.56
C LEU A 161 6.16 -5.20 -7.98
N ASP A 162 6.11 -6.43 -8.51
CA ASP A 162 6.52 -6.70 -9.89
C ASP A 162 5.59 -6.03 -10.91
N ILE A 163 4.27 -5.98 -10.63
CA ILE A 163 3.30 -5.24 -11.45
C ILE A 163 3.57 -3.73 -11.42
N VAL A 164 3.85 -3.17 -10.23
CA VAL A 164 4.14 -1.74 -10.09
C VAL A 164 5.48 -1.37 -10.75
N ASP A 165 6.46 -2.27 -10.70
CA ASP A 165 7.78 -2.09 -11.32
C ASP A 165 7.66 -2.03 -12.84
N GLU A 166 6.87 -2.93 -13.43
CA GLU A 166 6.58 -2.92 -14.85
C GLU A 166 5.82 -1.66 -15.27
N ALA A 167 4.80 -1.26 -14.50
CA ALA A 167 4.06 -0.02 -14.76
C ALA A 167 4.97 1.21 -14.71
N ALA A 168 5.89 1.29 -13.74
CA ALA A 168 6.84 2.40 -13.63
C ALA A 168 7.83 2.45 -14.81
N ARG A 169 8.29 1.29 -15.29
CA ARG A 169 9.09 1.22 -16.53
C ARG A 169 8.29 1.68 -17.75
N GLY A 170 7.04 1.26 -17.86
CA GLY A 170 6.12 1.69 -18.92
C GLY A 170 5.97 3.21 -18.96
N VAL A 171 5.66 3.84 -17.81
CA VAL A 171 5.54 5.30 -17.72
C VAL A 171 6.85 6.01 -18.10
N THR A 172 8.01 5.44 -17.75
CA THR A 172 9.32 6.00 -18.13
C THR A 172 9.54 5.97 -19.64
N ALA A 173 9.18 4.86 -20.30
CA ALA A 173 9.27 4.73 -21.76
C ALA A 173 8.29 5.66 -22.48
N ASP A 174 7.06 5.77 -21.98
CA ASP A 174 6.07 6.71 -22.49
C ASP A 174 6.55 8.16 -22.34
N ALA A 175 7.13 8.51 -21.18
CA ALA A 175 7.70 9.83 -20.95
C ALA A 175 8.83 10.15 -21.93
N GLN A 176 9.72 9.20 -22.25
CA GLN A 176 10.76 9.38 -23.27
C GLN A 176 10.16 9.62 -24.66
N THR A 177 9.10 8.89 -25.00
CA THR A 177 8.39 9.05 -26.29
C THR A 177 7.73 10.42 -26.40
N VAL A 178 7.04 10.87 -25.35
CA VAL A 178 6.41 12.20 -25.33
C VAL A 178 7.48 13.30 -25.32
N ALA A 179 8.60 13.11 -24.64
CA ALA A 179 9.71 14.07 -24.66
C ALA A 179 10.29 14.25 -26.07
N ALA A 180 10.49 13.15 -26.81
CA ALA A 180 10.90 13.21 -28.21
C ALA A 180 9.86 13.95 -29.08
N GLY A 181 8.57 13.66 -28.87
CA GLY A 181 7.48 14.37 -29.54
C GLY A 181 7.43 15.87 -29.24
N ALA A 182 7.72 16.26 -27.99
CA ALA A 182 7.81 17.66 -27.60
C ALA A 182 8.99 18.38 -28.26
N ASP A 183 10.13 17.70 -28.44
CA ASP A 183 11.26 18.25 -29.19
C ASP A 183 10.96 18.41 -30.68
N GLN A 184 10.27 17.45 -31.29
CA GLN A 184 9.79 17.59 -32.67
C GLN A 184 8.79 18.74 -32.81
N MET A 185 7.86 18.88 -31.86
CA MET A 185 6.92 20.00 -31.82
C MET A 185 7.65 21.35 -31.72
N ARG A 186 8.68 21.44 -30.87
CA ARG A 186 9.50 22.65 -30.75
C ARG A 186 10.19 23.03 -32.07
N GLN A 187 10.67 22.04 -32.83
CA GLN A 187 11.23 22.29 -34.16
C GLN A 187 10.17 22.80 -35.13
N ALA A 188 9.00 22.17 -35.18
CA ALA A 188 7.88 22.60 -36.02
C ALA A 188 7.39 24.02 -35.67
N ILE A 189 7.27 24.35 -34.38
CA ILE A 189 6.90 25.69 -33.91
C ILE A 189 7.91 26.74 -34.38
N ASN A 190 9.21 26.45 -34.30
CA ASN A 190 10.25 27.38 -34.79
C ASN A 190 10.16 27.59 -36.31
N GLU A 191 9.87 26.53 -37.07
CA GLU A 191 9.68 26.62 -38.53
C GLU A 191 8.44 27.43 -38.89
N ILE A 192 7.31 27.21 -38.19
CA ILE A 192 6.08 27.99 -38.37
C ILE A 192 6.34 29.46 -38.03
N SER A 193 7.02 29.75 -36.92
CA SER A 193 7.41 31.11 -36.53
C SER A 193 8.23 31.80 -37.61
N HIS A 194 9.24 31.12 -38.14
CA HIS A 194 10.08 31.63 -39.22
C HIS A 194 9.26 31.92 -40.48
N ASN A 195 8.41 30.98 -40.90
CA ASN A 195 7.56 31.12 -42.08
C ASN A 195 6.53 32.24 -41.93
N ALA A 196 5.92 32.39 -40.75
CA ALA A 196 5.00 33.49 -40.46
C ALA A 196 5.70 34.85 -40.52
N GLY A 197 6.92 34.95 -39.96
CA GLY A 197 7.74 36.15 -40.06
C GLY A 197 8.12 36.50 -41.50
N GLN A 198 8.50 35.51 -42.32
CA GLN A 198 8.77 35.72 -43.75
C GLN A 198 7.51 36.16 -44.51
N ALA A 199 6.36 35.55 -44.24
CA ALA A 199 5.10 35.93 -44.86
C ALA A 199 4.68 37.37 -44.51
N ALA A 200 4.92 37.82 -43.28
CA ALA A 200 4.68 39.20 -42.87
C ALA A 200 5.56 40.21 -43.63
N LEU A 201 6.84 39.90 -43.85
CA LEU A 201 7.74 40.73 -44.67
C LEU A 201 7.28 40.83 -46.12
N ILE A 202 6.88 39.70 -46.73
CA ILE A 202 6.36 39.67 -48.09
C ILE A 202 5.05 40.48 -48.21
N ALA A 203 4.18 40.41 -47.19
CA ALA A 203 2.96 41.21 -47.16
C ALA A 203 3.27 42.72 -47.11
N ASP A 204 4.24 43.16 -46.29
CA ASP A 204 4.66 44.56 -46.24
C ASP A 204 5.23 45.06 -47.59
N ASP A 205 6.06 44.24 -48.24
CA ASP A 205 6.56 44.50 -49.59
C ASP A 205 5.42 44.65 -50.60
N ALA A 206 4.41 43.77 -50.52
CA ALA A 206 3.24 43.81 -51.40
C ALA A 206 2.38 45.06 -51.17
N VAL A 207 2.19 45.52 -49.92
CA VAL A 207 1.49 46.78 -49.62
C VAL A 207 2.21 47.97 -50.25
N ARG A 208 3.55 48.02 -50.15
CA ARG A 208 4.35 49.10 -50.75
C ARG A 208 4.24 49.08 -52.28
N ALA A 209 4.32 47.90 -52.89
CA ALA A 209 4.16 47.76 -54.34
C ALA A 209 2.76 48.16 -54.82
N ALA A 210 1.70 47.74 -54.13
CA ALA A 210 0.32 48.11 -54.43
C ALA A 210 0.09 49.62 -54.28
N SER A 211 0.66 50.25 -53.25
CA SER A 211 0.58 51.70 -53.03
C SER A 211 1.25 52.48 -54.16
N ALA A 212 2.44 52.06 -54.60
CA ALA A 212 3.14 52.68 -55.74
C ALA A 212 2.38 52.51 -57.07
N ALA A 213 1.72 51.36 -57.27
CA ALA A 213 0.85 51.13 -58.41
C ALA A 213 -0.40 52.04 -58.36
N GLN A 214 -1.02 52.20 -57.19
CA GLN A 214 -2.16 53.09 -56.97
C GLN A 214 -1.80 54.54 -57.34
N GLU A 215 -0.64 55.03 -56.90
CA GLU A 215 -0.13 56.37 -57.23
C GLU A 215 0.06 56.54 -58.75
N THR A 216 0.61 55.54 -59.42
CA THR A 216 0.85 55.59 -60.87
C THR A 216 -0.46 55.57 -61.66
N VAL A 217 -1.43 54.75 -61.26
CA VAL A 217 -2.78 54.75 -61.85
C VAL A 217 -3.50 56.07 -61.60
N GLY A 218 -3.36 56.65 -60.41
CA GLY A 218 -3.88 57.98 -60.08
C GLY A 218 -3.33 59.06 -61.03
N ARG A 219 -2.00 59.13 -61.18
CA ARG A 219 -1.37 60.07 -62.12
C ARG A 219 -1.81 59.86 -63.57
N LEU A 220 -2.04 58.62 -64.01
CA LEU A 220 -2.57 58.34 -65.34
C LEU A 220 -4.01 58.81 -65.51
N GLY A 221 -4.84 58.69 -64.46
CA GLY A 221 -6.18 59.25 -64.40
C GLY A 221 -6.18 60.77 -64.54
N ASP A 222 -5.31 61.45 -63.79
CA ASP A 222 -5.15 62.91 -63.83
C ASP A 222 -4.69 63.38 -65.22
N ALA A 223 -3.65 62.75 -65.78
CA ALA A 223 -3.15 63.07 -67.11
C ALA A 223 -4.22 62.84 -68.20
N SER A 224 -5.01 61.77 -68.08
CA SER A 224 -6.12 61.50 -69.01
C SER A 224 -7.24 62.52 -68.87
N ALA A 225 -7.49 63.06 -67.67
CA ALA A 225 -8.45 64.14 -67.46
C ALA A 225 -7.98 65.45 -68.09
N GLU A 226 -6.69 65.78 -67.98
CA GLU A 226 -6.08 66.94 -68.63
C GLU A 226 -6.17 66.84 -70.16
N ILE A 227 -5.83 65.68 -70.73
CA ILE A 227 -6.01 65.42 -72.17
C ILE A 227 -7.48 65.63 -72.57
N GLY A 228 -8.43 65.14 -71.76
CA GLY A 228 -9.85 65.36 -72.01
C GLY A 228 -10.25 66.84 -72.05
N GLN A 229 -9.63 67.71 -71.24
CA GLN A 229 -9.86 69.16 -71.30
C GLN A 229 -9.27 69.78 -72.57
N VAL A 230 -8.07 69.37 -72.97
CA VAL A 230 -7.43 69.82 -74.21
C VAL A 230 -8.26 69.43 -75.43
N ILE A 231 -8.78 68.20 -75.48
CA ILE A 231 -9.63 67.74 -76.59
C ILE A 231 -10.92 68.56 -76.68
N LYS A 232 -11.59 68.86 -75.55
CA LYS A 232 -12.77 69.75 -75.53
C LYS A 232 -12.46 71.12 -76.11
N LEU A 233 -11.31 71.70 -75.78
CA LEU A 233 -10.86 72.97 -76.35
C LEU A 233 -10.67 72.85 -77.87
N ILE A 234 -10.01 71.80 -78.35
CA ILE A 234 -9.80 71.57 -79.80
C ILE A 234 -11.14 71.41 -80.52
N THR A 235 -12.09 70.66 -79.97
CA THR A 235 -13.43 70.52 -80.53
C THR A 235 -14.13 71.88 -80.65
N SER A 236 -14.05 72.73 -79.61
CA SER A 236 -14.63 74.08 -79.66
C SER A 236 -13.96 74.98 -80.72
N ILE A 237 -12.64 74.86 -80.91
CA ILE A 237 -11.91 75.58 -81.96
C ILE A 237 -12.33 75.08 -83.35
N ALA A 238 -12.49 73.77 -83.53
CA ALA A 238 -12.94 73.18 -84.79
C ALA A 238 -14.36 73.63 -85.14
N GLU A 239 -15.30 73.65 -84.18
CA GLU A 239 -16.65 74.17 -84.37
C GLU A 239 -16.65 75.67 -84.74
N GLN A 240 -15.84 76.47 -84.04
CA GLN A 240 -15.70 77.90 -84.33
C GLN A 240 -15.08 78.14 -85.72
N THR A 241 -14.09 77.32 -86.11
CA THR A 241 -13.45 77.38 -87.42
C THR A 241 -14.43 76.99 -88.52
N ASN A 242 -15.26 75.98 -88.31
CA ASN A 242 -16.33 75.58 -89.23
C ASN A 242 -17.36 76.70 -89.41
N LEU A 243 -17.75 77.40 -88.34
CA LEU A 243 -18.64 78.57 -88.41
C LEU A 243 -18.00 79.76 -89.16
N LEU A 244 -16.71 80.04 -88.91
CA LEU A 244 -15.97 81.08 -89.62
C LEU A 244 -15.85 80.76 -91.12
N ALA A 245 -15.54 79.52 -91.47
CA ALA A 245 -15.44 79.03 -92.83
C ALA A 245 -16.80 79.07 -93.56
N LEU A 246 -17.88 78.76 -92.85
CA LEU A 246 -19.25 78.89 -93.36
C LEU A 246 -19.58 80.36 -93.68
N ASN A 247 -19.28 81.29 -92.77
CA ASN A 247 -19.48 82.73 -93.00
C ASN A 247 -18.65 83.23 -94.18
N ALA A 248 -17.40 82.77 -94.31
CA ALA A 248 -16.54 83.11 -95.44
C ALA A 248 -17.08 82.54 -96.77
N THR A 249 -17.65 81.33 -96.75
CA THR A 249 -18.29 80.72 -97.93
C THR A 249 -19.51 81.54 -98.37
N ILE A 250 -20.32 82.02 -97.42
CA ILE A 250 -21.48 82.88 -97.68
C ILE A 250 -21.03 84.21 -98.30
N GLU A 251 -20.02 84.87 -97.74
CA GLU A 251 -19.56 86.17 -98.25
C GLU A 251 -18.85 86.03 -99.61
N ALA A 252 -18.12 84.92 -99.83
CA ALA A 252 -17.54 84.60 -101.13
C ALA A 252 -18.61 84.36 -102.21
N ALA A 253 -19.72 83.70 -101.86
CA ALA A 253 -20.87 83.55 -102.75
C ALA A 253 -21.54 84.91 -103.06
N ARG A 254 -21.57 85.82 -102.08
CA ARG A 254 -22.11 87.18 -102.22
C ARG A 254 -21.29 88.06 -103.16
N ALA A 255 -19.97 87.84 -103.24
CA ALA A 255 -19.05 88.53 -104.13
C ALA A 255 -19.11 88.04 -105.61
N GLY A 256 -19.89 87.00 -105.92
CA GLY A 256 -20.07 86.49 -107.28
C GLY A 256 -18.80 85.90 -107.91
N GLU A 257 -18.53 86.16 -109.19
CA GLU A 257 -17.36 85.63 -109.91
C GLU A 257 -16.01 86.02 -109.29
N ALA A 258 -15.92 87.20 -108.65
CA ALA A 258 -14.70 87.66 -107.98
C ALA A 258 -14.36 86.86 -106.71
N GLY A 259 -15.34 86.17 -106.12
CA GLY A 259 -15.20 85.40 -104.88
C GLY A 259 -14.90 83.91 -105.08
N LYS A 260 -14.89 83.38 -106.32
CA LYS A 260 -14.75 81.93 -106.59
C LYS A 260 -13.53 81.29 -105.94
N GLY A 261 -12.36 81.93 -106.00
CA GLY A 261 -11.13 81.41 -105.37
C GLY A 261 -11.23 81.36 -103.84
N PHE A 262 -11.85 82.38 -103.23
CA PHE A 262 -12.12 82.43 -101.79
C PHE A 262 -13.16 81.38 -101.37
N ALA A 263 -14.18 81.12 -102.19
CA ALA A 263 -15.19 80.11 -101.92
C ALA A 263 -14.60 78.69 -101.85
N VAL A 264 -13.64 78.37 -102.72
CA VAL A 264 -12.94 77.07 -102.70
C VAL A 264 -12.13 76.90 -101.41
N VAL A 265 -11.33 77.91 -101.04
CA VAL A 265 -10.54 77.87 -99.80
C VAL A 265 -11.44 77.78 -98.57
N ALA A 266 -12.54 78.54 -98.54
CA ALA A 266 -13.50 78.49 -97.43
C ALA A 266 -14.18 77.11 -97.31
N SER A 267 -14.50 76.46 -98.43
CA SER A 267 -15.04 75.09 -98.43
C SER A 267 -14.01 74.07 -97.95
N GLU A 268 -12.73 74.21 -98.32
CA GLU A 268 -11.66 73.31 -97.87
C GLU A 268 -11.42 73.44 -96.37
N VAL A 269 -11.36 74.67 -95.85
CA VAL A 269 -11.23 74.94 -94.40
C VAL A 269 -12.43 74.39 -93.63
N LYS A 270 -13.64 74.53 -94.19
CA LYS A 270 -14.87 73.97 -93.60
C LYS A 270 -14.77 72.45 -93.44
N GLU A 271 -14.31 71.76 -94.47
CA GLU A 271 -14.24 70.29 -94.43
C GLU A 271 -13.10 69.79 -93.55
N LEU A 272 -11.97 70.49 -93.52
CA LEU A 272 -10.87 70.23 -92.57
C LEU A 272 -11.33 70.42 -91.12
N ALA A 273 -12.16 71.44 -90.84
CA ALA A 273 -12.75 71.65 -89.53
C ALA A 273 -13.73 70.53 -89.14
N ARG A 274 -14.51 70.01 -90.09
CA ARG A 274 -15.43 68.88 -89.88
C ARG A 274 -14.68 67.56 -89.63
N GLU A 275 -13.60 67.33 -90.36
CA GLU A 275 -12.71 66.18 -90.15
C GLU A 275 -12.02 66.27 -88.78
N THR A 276 -11.56 67.46 -88.40
CA THR A 276 -11.00 67.72 -87.06
C THR A 276 -12.00 67.41 -85.95
N ALA A 277 -13.25 67.88 -86.09
CA ALA A 277 -14.31 67.60 -85.10
C ALA A 277 -14.55 66.08 -84.96
N THR A 278 -14.65 65.37 -86.09
CA THR A 278 -14.83 63.91 -86.12
C THR A 278 -13.66 63.18 -85.47
N ALA A 279 -12.42 63.61 -85.74
CA ALA A 279 -11.22 63.06 -85.10
C ALA A 279 -11.21 63.30 -83.59
N THR A 280 -11.57 64.50 -83.13
CA THR A 280 -11.66 64.80 -81.69
C THR A 280 -12.75 64.00 -80.98
N GLU A 281 -13.85 63.68 -81.65
CA GLU A 281 -14.91 62.80 -81.12
C GLU A 281 -14.36 61.38 -80.86
N SER A 282 -13.63 60.83 -81.83
CA SER A 282 -12.97 59.52 -81.68
C SER A 282 -11.95 59.51 -80.54
N ILE A 283 -11.12 60.55 -80.43
CA ILE A 283 -10.14 60.67 -79.34
C ILE A 283 -10.86 60.83 -77.98
N THR A 284 -11.97 61.58 -77.93
CA THR A 284 -12.78 61.71 -76.70
C THR A 284 -13.28 60.35 -76.21
N ALA A 285 -13.79 59.51 -77.12
CA ALA A 285 -14.20 58.15 -76.79
C ALA A 285 -13.03 57.30 -76.28
N GLN A 286 -11.85 57.42 -76.90
CA GLN A 286 -10.64 56.71 -76.47
C GLN A 286 -10.19 57.14 -75.06
N VAL A 287 -10.14 58.45 -74.80
CA VAL A 287 -9.78 59.01 -73.48
C VAL A 287 -10.79 58.62 -72.41
N GLY A 288 -12.09 58.62 -72.73
CA GLY A 288 -13.13 58.13 -71.83
C GLY A 288 -12.96 56.65 -71.48
N SER A 289 -12.54 55.82 -72.45
CA SER A 289 -12.20 54.42 -72.20
C SER A 289 -11.00 54.28 -71.27
N ILE A 290 -9.93 55.06 -71.48
CA ILE A 290 -8.75 55.07 -70.61
C ILE A 290 -9.14 55.47 -69.18
N GLN A 291 -9.89 56.56 -69.00
CA GLN A 291 -10.35 57.02 -67.69
C GLN A 291 -11.17 55.94 -66.96
N SER A 292 -12.10 55.30 -67.67
CA SER A 292 -12.89 54.18 -67.14
C SER A 292 -12.02 53.00 -66.70
N GLN A 293 -11.06 52.59 -67.54
CA GLN A 293 -10.13 51.51 -67.22
C GLN A 293 -9.21 51.87 -66.04
N THR A 294 -8.72 53.11 -65.94
CA THR A 294 -7.92 53.56 -64.79
C THR A 294 -8.74 53.58 -63.50
N GLY A 295 -10.01 54.00 -63.54
CA GLY A 295 -10.88 53.97 -62.37
C GLY A 295 -11.16 52.55 -61.88
N ARG A 296 -11.35 51.61 -62.81
CA ARG A 296 -11.47 50.18 -62.50
C ARG A 296 -10.19 49.63 -61.88
N ALA A 297 -9.03 49.89 -62.49
CA ALA A 297 -7.73 49.46 -61.98
C ALA A 297 -7.46 50.00 -60.56
N ALA A 298 -7.81 51.26 -60.28
CA ALA A 298 -7.68 51.85 -58.95
C ALA A 298 -8.58 51.16 -57.90
N THR A 299 -9.78 50.71 -58.30
CA THR A 299 -10.70 49.97 -57.41
C THR A 299 -10.18 48.56 -57.14
N GLU A 300 -9.65 47.89 -58.15
CA GLU A 300 -9.05 46.55 -58.02
C GLU A 300 -7.81 46.58 -57.12
N LEU A 301 -6.93 47.58 -57.28
CA LEU A 301 -5.75 47.77 -56.44
C LEU A 301 -6.09 48.07 -54.97
N ALA A 302 -7.17 48.83 -54.72
CA ALA A 302 -7.67 49.04 -53.36
C ALA A 302 -8.12 47.71 -52.73
N SER A 303 -8.84 46.87 -53.48
CA SER A 303 -9.24 45.54 -53.02
C SER A 303 -8.04 44.62 -52.73
N VAL A 304 -7.01 44.65 -53.58
CA VAL A 304 -5.75 43.91 -53.35
C VAL A 304 -5.08 44.37 -52.05
N THR A 305 -5.05 45.67 -51.79
CA THR A 305 -4.48 46.24 -50.55
C THR A 305 -5.22 45.74 -49.31
N ASP A 306 -6.55 45.67 -49.35
CA ASP A 306 -7.36 45.12 -48.24
C ASP A 306 -7.10 43.63 -48.00
N VAL A 307 -6.93 42.84 -49.06
CA VAL A 307 -6.57 41.43 -48.94
C VAL A 307 -5.20 41.28 -48.29
N ILE A 308 -4.20 42.08 -48.69
CA ILE A 308 -2.85 42.02 -48.11
C ILE A 308 -2.86 42.46 -46.64
N ARG A 309 -3.64 43.49 -46.27
CA ARG A 309 -3.83 43.88 -44.86
C ARG A 309 -4.39 42.73 -44.03
N THR A 310 -5.41 42.04 -44.56
CA THR A 310 -6.00 40.86 -43.90
C THR A 310 -4.98 39.74 -43.73
N ILE A 311 -4.09 39.52 -44.71
CA ILE A 311 -2.98 38.56 -44.59
C ILE A 311 -2.06 38.96 -43.43
N SER A 312 -1.68 40.24 -43.32
CA SER A 312 -0.83 40.74 -42.24
C SER A 312 -1.46 40.52 -40.85
N GLU A 313 -2.77 40.78 -40.72
CA GLU A 313 -3.54 40.51 -39.50
C GLU A 313 -3.52 39.01 -39.13
N TYR A 314 -3.67 38.11 -40.11
CA TYR A 314 -3.56 36.68 -39.86
C TYR A 314 -2.14 36.26 -39.45
N GLN A 315 -1.08 36.86 -40.00
CA GLN A 315 0.30 36.57 -39.57
C GLN A 315 0.57 36.98 -38.13
N ALA A 316 0.00 38.11 -37.69
CA ALA A 316 0.08 38.53 -36.29
C ALA A 316 -0.63 37.53 -35.36
N SER A 317 -1.82 37.05 -35.76
CA SER A 317 -2.57 36.03 -35.02
C SER A 317 -1.81 34.70 -34.95
N ILE A 318 -1.21 34.25 -36.06
CA ILE A 318 -0.37 33.05 -36.10
C ILE A 318 0.82 33.21 -35.15
N SER A 319 1.48 34.37 -35.14
CA SER A 319 2.63 34.62 -34.25
C SER A 319 2.24 34.51 -32.77
N ALA A 320 1.08 35.08 -32.38
CA ALA A 320 0.57 34.95 -31.02
C ALA A 320 0.25 33.49 -30.66
N ALA A 321 -0.38 32.73 -31.57
CA ALA A 321 -0.67 31.31 -31.36
C ALA A 321 0.62 30.47 -31.24
N VAL A 322 1.66 30.80 -32.00
CA VAL A 322 2.98 30.15 -31.95
C VAL A 322 3.66 30.40 -30.60
N GLU A 323 3.57 31.61 -30.03
CA GLU A 323 4.08 31.89 -28.68
C GLU A 323 3.37 31.05 -27.61
N GLU A 324 2.04 30.93 -27.69
CA GLU A 324 1.24 30.10 -26.77
C GLU A 324 1.58 28.60 -26.92
N GLN A 325 1.73 28.11 -28.15
CA GLN A 325 2.15 26.73 -28.42
C GLN A 325 3.55 26.46 -27.87
N SER A 326 4.47 27.41 -27.98
CA SER A 326 5.83 27.29 -27.45
C SER A 326 5.81 27.18 -25.92
N ALA A 327 5.04 28.03 -25.23
CA ALA A 327 4.86 27.99 -23.79
C ALA A 327 4.24 26.65 -23.32
N THR A 328 3.22 26.18 -24.03
CA THR A 328 2.54 24.91 -23.76
C THR A 328 3.47 23.72 -23.94
N THR A 329 4.22 23.68 -25.04
CA THR A 329 5.20 22.63 -25.33
C THR A 329 6.28 22.59 -24.26
N ALA A 330 6.80 23.75 -23.83
CA ALA A 330 7.77 23.83 -22.74
C ALA A 330 7.20 23.34 -21.39
N HIS A 331 5.93 23.63 -21.11
CA HIS A 331 5.24 23.12 -19.92
C HIS A 331 5.07 21.59 -19.98
N MET A 332 4.68 21.05 -21.14
CA MET A 332 4.59 19.60 -21.37
C MET A 332 5.94 18.92 -21.13
N SER A 333 7.04 19.44 -21.70
CA SER A 333 8.39 18.87 -21.48
C SER A 333 8.75 18.81 -20.00
N ARG A 334 8.44 19.86 -19.21
CA ARG A 334 8.67 19.86 -17.77
C ARG A 334 7.80 18.84 -17.03
N ALA A 335 6.52 18.76 -17.37
CA ALA A 335 5.59 17.80 -16.75
C ALA A 335 6.02 16.35 -17.02
N VAL A 336 6.45 16.06 -18.24
CA VAL A 336 6.96 14.75 -18.67
C VAL A 336 8.25 14.38 -17.93
N ALA A 337 9.19 15.32 -17.81
CA ALA A 337 10.40 15.11 -17.01
C ALA A 337 10.08 14.82 -15.53
N GLY A 338 9.10 15.53 -14.98
CA GLY A 338 8.59 15.27 -13.63
C GLY A 338 7.97 13.88 -13.47
N ALA A 339 7.22 13.40 -14.46
CA ALA A 339 6.63 12.06 -14.47
C ALA A 339 7.70 10.95 -14.56
N ALA A 340 8.73 11.14 -15.39
CA ALA A 340 9.87 10.22 -15.47
C ALA A 340 10.62 10.14 -14.14
N ALA A 341 10.98 11.28 -13.54
CA ALA A 341 11.62 11.32 -12.23
C ALA A 341 10.73 10.75 -11.10
N GLY A 342 9.40 10.91 -11.22
CA GLY A 342 8.43 10.25 -10.33
C GLY A 342 8.49 8.72 -10.44
N SER A 343 8.58 8.20 -11.66
CA SER A 343 8.65 6.77 -11.94
C SER A 343 9.96 6.15 -11.44
N GLU A 344 11.09 6.85 -11.58
CA GLU A 344 12.38 6.43 -11.01
C GLU A 344 12.32 6.33 -9.47
N ARG A 345 11.68 7.30 -8.80
CA ARG A 345 11.48 7.24 -7.34
C ARG A 345 10.57 6.08 -6.93
N ILE A 346 9.55 5.78 -7.73
CA ILE A 346 8.70 4.59 -7.52
C ILE A 346 9.56 3.32 -7.63
N ALA A 347 10.37 3.18 -8.67
CA ALA A 347 11.28 2.03 -8.84
C ALA A 347 12.25 1.87 -7.65
N SER A 348 12.82 2.98 -7.15
CA SER A 348 13.64 2.95 -5.92
C SER A 348 12.85 2.53 -4.68
N SER A 349 11.61 2.99 -4.56
CA SER A 349 10.72 2.64 -3.44
C SER A 349 10.35 1.15 -3.47
N ILE A 350 10.13 0.60 -4.65
CA ILE A 350 9.87 -0.83 -4.86
C ILE A 350 11.01 -1.69 -4.30
N SER A 351 12.27 -1.31 -4.53
CA SER A 351 13.41 -2.02 -3.94
C SER A 351 13.36 -2.06 -2.42
N SER A 352 12.97 -0.96 -1.79
CA SER A 352 12.87 -0.84 -0.33
C SER A 352 11.71 -1.69 0.22
N VAL A 353 10.54 -1.64 -0.43
CA VAL A 353 9.38 -2.45 -0.02
C VAL A 353 9.64 -3.94 -0.26
N ARG A 354 10.37 -4.30 -1.32
CA ARG A 354 10.77 -5.69 -1.59
C ARG A 354 11.70 -6.22 -0.50
N ALA A 355 12.61 -5.38 0.02
CA ALA A 355 13.44 -5.74 1.18
C ALA A 355 12.59 -5.96 2.45
N ALA A 356 11.66 -5.06 2.74
CA ALA A 356 10.75 -5.20 3.89
C ALA A 356 9.85 -6.45 3.79
N ALA A 357 9.36 -6.79 2.59
CA ALA A 357 8.58 -8.01 2.38
C ALA A 357 9.41 -9.27 2.64
N ARG A 358 10.69 -9.29 2.23
CA ARG A 358 11.61 -10.40 2.54
C ARG A 358 11.87 -10.51 4.04
N GLU A 359 12.12 -9.40 4.72
CA GLU A 359 12.31 -9.38 6.17
C GLU A 359 11.06 -9.90 6.91
N ALA A 360 9.86 -9.53 6.46
CA ALA A 360 8.61 -10.07 7.00
C ALA A 360 8.48 -11.59 6.77
N GLN A 361 8.94 -12.10 5.62
CA GLN A 361 8.94 -13.53 5.32
C GLN A 361 9.93 -14.30 6.22
N ASP A 362 11.13 -13.76 6.42
CA ASP A 362 12.14 -14.35 7.30
C ASP A 362 11.67 -14.34 8.76
N GLY A 363 11.09 -13.22 9.22
CA GLY A 363 10.49 -13.10 10.55
C GLY A 363 9.31 -14.05 10.76
N ALA A 364 8.51 -14.30 9.72
CA ALA A 364 7.44 -15.30 9.74
C ALA A 364 8.02 -16.71 9.93
N ALA A 365 9.04 -17.06 9.15
CA ALA A 365 9.72 -18.36 9.25
C ALA A 365 10.32 -18.59 10.64
N ALA A 366 10.97 -17.57 11.21
CA ALA A 366 11.52 -17.62 12.58
C ALA A 366 10.40 -17.82 13.63
N THR A 367 9.29 -17.09 13.50
CA THR A 367 8.13 -17.21 14.39
C THR A 367 7.49 -18.59 14.31
N ASP A 368 7.41 -19.18 13.11
CA ASP A 368 6.90 -20.54 12.92
C ASP A 368 7.81 -21.59 13.58
N SER A 369 9.13 -21.43 13.45
CA SER A 369 10.10 -22.31 14.14
C SER A 369 9.92 -22.25 15.66
N ALA A 370 9.88 -21.04 16.23
CA ALA A 370 9.68 -20.84 17.66
C ALA A 370 8.33 -21.42 18.13
N ALA A 371 7.28 -21.30 17.31
CA ALA A 371 5.99 -21.90 17.61
C ALA A 371 6.03 -23.44 17.60
N ARG A 372 6.79 -24.06 16.68
CA ARG A 372 6.99 -25.52 16.69
C ARG A 372 7.71 -25.98 17.95
N GLU A 373 8.77 -25.28 18.36
CA GLU A 373 9.50 -25.56 19.60
C GLU A 373 8.57 -25.43 20.82
N MET A 374 7.78 -24.35 20.92
CA MET A 374 6.81 -24.18 22.01
C MET A 374 5.76 -25.32 22.04
N ARG A 375 5.30 -25.79 20.88
CA ARG A 375 4.40 -26.95 20.79
C ARG A 375 5.07 -28.20 21.33
N GLU A 376 6.33 -28.45 20.97
CA GLU A 376 7.11 -29.60 21.44
C GLU A 376 7.29 -29.56 22.97
N LEU A 377 7.80 -28.46 23.53
CA LEU A 377 7.94 -28.27 24.98
C LEU A 377 6.60 -28.42 25.71
N SER A 378 5.51 -27.85 25.16
CA SER A 378 4.18 -28.01 25.76
C SER A 378 3.72 -29.48 25.78
N GLY A 379 4.05 -30.23 24.72
CA GLY A 379 3.76 -31.65 24.61
C GLY A 379 4.54 -32.48 25.63
N GLU A 380 5.82 -32.16 25.82
CA GLU A 380 6.66 -32.79 26.85
C GLU A 380 6.15 -32.50 28.25
N LEU A 381 5.80 -31.24 28.57
CA LEU A 381 5.22 -30.86 29.86
C LEU A 381 3.89 -31.59 30.12
N LEU A 382 3.00 -31.65 29.13
CA LEU A 382 1.75 -32.39 29.24
C LEU A 382 2.00 -33.88 29.45
N SER A 383 2.99 -34.47 28.77
CA SER A 383 3.35 -35.88 28.92
C SER A 383 3.89 -36.17 30.32
N MET A 384 4.84 -35.38 30.82
CA MET A 384 5.38 -35.48 32.19
C MET A 384 4.25 -35.43 33.23
N VAL A 385 3.35 -34.46 33.09
CA VAL A 385 2.26 -34.24 34.05
C VAL A 385 1.10 -35.22 33.87
N SER A 386 0.96 -35.88 32.72
CA SER A 386 -0.09 -36.89 32.48
C SER A 386 0.11 -38.16 33.32
N THR A 387 1.34 -38.44 33.73
CA THR A 387 1.68 -39.57 34.61
C THR A 387 1.25 -39.33 36.07
N ILE A 388 0.98 -38.07 36.43
CA ILE A 388 0.55 -37.68 37.79
C ILE A 388 -0.97 -37.51 37.81
N LYS A 389 -1.62 -38.32 38.65
CA LYS A 389 -3.05 -38.29 38.92
C LYS A 389 -3.31 -37.32 40.07
N ALA A 390 -3.73 -36.11 39.72
CA ALA A 390 -3.90 -34.97 40.64
C ALA A 390 -5.32 -34.46 40.71
#